data_AF-A0A853IC65-F1
#
_entry.id   AF-A0A853IC65-F1
#
_cell.length_a   1.000
_cell.length_b   1.000
_cell.length_c   1.000
_cell.angle_alpha   90.00
_cell.angle_beta   90.00
_cell.angle_gamma   90.00
#
_symmetry.space_group_name_H-M   'P 1'
#
loop_
_entity.id
_entity.type
_entity.pdbx_description
1 polymer ?
#
loop_
_entity_poly.entity_id
_entity_poly.type
_entity_poly.pdbx_seq_one_letter_code
_entity_poly.pdbx_strand_id
1 'polypeptide(L)'
;MKKLLAAGLASLACYSYAENIHFSDLDWDRMVQDNGIIHVPVKELNKGPIWYQNYYQKSLRPTRLNRNTKVIWVTLNPSIRKDNNEIYYDFLNNYDVVDAKINLLPEDAKLCEPSEALVQELERLYTVHKLESFIGGYPSVCKLKIIYPKEQFANSGIEHPEQQLVEFLNSNQVVNFHADIASKVDPITISQPDIISILAKDNILTFDEEKQTYSGKLPDFLYSSLKLAINNPTLFSTATDQQTKEHWQLFINNFNLQVINQDKPSPDEEVNSNTTEETETVTEPVTIPNKLVEFNVEIDQETALKPIELQAGQTTTRFSISF
;
A
#
# COMPACT_ATOMS: atom_id res chain seq x y z
N MET A 1 30.03 -21.96 -44.06
CA MET A 1 29.85 -22.09 -42.60
C MET A 1 30.57 -20.95 -41.89
N LYS A 2 29.85 -19.88 -41.52
CA LYS A 2 30.31 -18.89 -40.53
C LYS A 2 29.13 -18.64 -39.61
N LYS A 3 29.37 -18.91 -38.32
CA LYS A 3 28.37 -19.02 -37.26
C LYS A 3 27.79 -17.64 -36.94
N LEU A 4 26.46 -17.60 -36.83
CA LEU A 4 25.69 -16.56 -36.15
C LEU A 4 26.21 -16.39 -34.72
N LEU A 5 26.62 -15.18 -34.35
CA LEU A 5 26.70 -14.78 -32.95
C LEU A 5 25.39 -14.06 -32.64
N ALA A 6 24.53 -14.78 -31.92
CA ALA A 6 23.27 -14.29 -31.38
C ALA A 6 23.55 -13.09 -30.47
N ALA A 7 22.92 -11.96 -30.79
CA ALA A 7 22.79 -10.85 -29.89
C ALA A 7 22.02 -11.33 -28.65
N GLY A 8 22.69 -11.28 -27.49
CA GLY A 8 22.04 -11.44 -26.20
C GLY A 8 21.07 -10.29 -25.99
N LEU A 9 19.81 -10.51 -26.32
CA LEU A 9 18.68 -9.76 -25.78
C LEU A 9 18.53 -10.18 -24.32
N ALA A 10 19.38 -9.62 -23.45
CA ALA A 10 18.98 -9.41 -22.07
C ALA A 10 17.92 -8.31 -22.12
N SER A 11 16.67 -8.73 -22.29
CA SER A 11 15.51 -7.89 -22.04
C SER A 11 15.56 -7.47 -20.58
N LEU A 12 16.16 -6.31 -20.32
CA LEU A 12 15.81 -5.48 -19.19
C LEU A 12 14.29 -5.33 -19.24
N ALA A 13 13.61 -6.15 -18.46
CA ALA A 13 12.26 -5.86 -18.03
C ALA A 13 12.39 -4.58 -17.19
N CYS A 14 12.37 -3.44 -17.86
CA CYS A 14 11.99 -2.17 -17.28
C CYS A 14 10.54 -2.34 -16.83
N TYR A 15 10.34 -2.97 -15.67
CA TYR A 15 9.08 -2.88 -14.97
C TYR A 15 8.90 -1.41 -14.63
N SER A 16 8.03 -0.76 -15.38
CA SER A 16 7.43 0.53 -15.04
C SER A 16 6.54 0.37 -13.81
N TYR A 17 7.13 0.08 -12.64
CA TYR A 17 6.50 0.20 -11.32
C TYR A 17 6.39 1.68 -10.96
N ALA A 18 5.53 2.43 -11.65
CA ALA A 18 5.35 3.85 -11.40
C ALA A 18 3.93 4.24 -11.01
N GLU A 19 2.95 3.33 -10.99
CA GLU A 19 1.57 3.78 -10.78
C GLU A 19 0.86 3.37 -9.49
N ASN A 20 1.32 2.41 -8.68
CA ASN A 20 0.62 2.10 -7.41
C ASN A 20 1.61 1.69 -6.31
N ILE A 21 2.27 2.65 -5.66
CA ILE A 21 2.94 2.41 -4.37
C ILE A 21 1.99 2.90 -3.28
N HIS A 22 1.58 2.00 -2.39
CA HIS A 22 0.77 2.29 -1.21
C HIS A 22 1.62 2.29 0.06
N PHE A 23 1.11 2.88 1.14
CA PHE A 23 1.81 2.89 2.44
C PHE A 23 2.08 1.48 2.99
N SER A 24 1.23 0.49 2.65
CA SER A 24 1.39 -0.93 3.01
C SER A 24 2.59 -1.61 2.35
N ASP A 25 3.05 -1.07 1.23
CA ASP A 25 4.12 -1.65 0.41
C ASP A 25 5.50 -1.22 0.93
N LEU A 26 5.53 -0.27 1.87
CA LEU A 26 6.75 0.32 2.41
C LEU A 26 7.36 -0.54 3.51
N ASP A 27 8.68 -0.55 3.54
CA ASP A 27 9.52 -1.21 4.53
C ASP A 27 10.04 -0.18 5.53
N TRP A 28 9.23 0.07 6.56
CA TRP A 28 9.50 1.07 7.60
C TRP A 28 10.70 0.74 8.47
N ASP A 29 11.07 -0.54 8.58
CA ASP A 29 12.27 -0.97 9.32
C ASP A 29 13.55 -0.51 8.62
N ARG A 30 13.47 -0.26 7.30
CA ARG A 30 14.54 0.28 6.47
C ARG A 30 14.40 1.77 6.19
N MET A 31 13.58 2.49 6.97
CA MET A 31 13.46 3.94 6.87
C MET A 31 14.81 4.61 7.11
N VAL A 32 15.13 5.58 6.25
CA VAL A 32 16.28 6.47 6.42
C VAL A 32 15.78 7.90 6.54
N GLN A 33 16.28 8.61 7.55
CA GLN A 33 15.99 10.02 7.74
C GLN A 33 17.30 10.78 8.00
N ASP A 34 17.55 11.81 7.19
CA ASP A 34 18.70 12.69 7.37
C ASP A 34 18.42 14.07 6.75
N ASN A 35 18.95 15.13 7.37
CA ASN A 35 18.83 16.52 6.90
C ASN A 35 17.40 16.97 6.51
N GLY A 36 16.39 16.43 7.20
CA GLY A 36 14.98 16.72 6.93
C GLY A 36 14.41 16.07 5.66
N ILE A 37 15.12 15.10 5.10
CA ILE A 37 14.64 14.16 4.07
C ILE A 37 14.31 12.85 4.76
N ILE A 38 13.16 12.26 4.44
CA ILE A 38 12.73 10.94 4.92
C ILE A 38 12.50 10.08 3.70
N HIS A 39 13.12 8.90 3.67
CA HIS A 39 12.90 7.89 2.66
C HIS A 39 12.48 6.58 3.33
N VAL A 40 11.49 5.94 2.73
CA VAL A 40 11.11 4.57 3.11
C VAL A 40 11.08 3.75 1.82
N PRO A 41 11.91 2.71 1.69
CA PRO A 41 11.92 1.88 0.50
C PRO A 41 10.64 1.04 0.43
N VAL A 42 10.26 0.65 -0.78
CA VAL A 42 9.29 -0.44 -1.00
C VAL A 42 9.96 -1.75 -0.58
N LYS A 43 9.19 -2.67 0.00
CA LYS A 43 9.66 -4.01 0.40
C LYS A 43 10.43 -4.67 -0.76
N GLU A 44 11.58 -5.24 -0.44
CA GLU A 44 12.49 -5.92 -1.39
C GLU A 44 13.13 -5.02 -2.47
N LEU A 45 12.88 -3.70 -2.45
CA LEU A 45 13.47 -2.73 -3.37
C LEU A 45 14.30 -1.69 -2.59
N ASN A 46 15.21 -0.98 -3.27
CA ASN A 46 15.86 0.25 -2.77
C ASN A 46 15.16 1.50 -3.32
N LYS A 47 13.95 1.32 -3.87
CA LYS A 47 13.15 2.39 -4.49
C LYS A 47 11.94 2.69 -3.62
N GLY A 48 11.61 3.96 -3.45
CA GLY A 48 10.48 4.38 -2.61
C GLY A 48 10.26 5.89 -2.58
N PRO A 49 9.15 6.34 -1.97
CA PRO A 49 8.84 7.76 -1.82
C PRO A 49 9.90 8.50 -0.99
N ILE A 50 9.95 9.81 -1.19
CA ILE A 50 10.73 10.73 -0.37
C ILE A 50 9.81 11.85 0.13
N TRP A 51 9.85 12.07 1.44
CA TRP A 51 9.20 13.20 2.11
C TRP A 51 10.22 14.20 2.62
N TYR A 52 9.77 15.44 2.76
CA TYR A 52 10.57 16.53 3.27
C TYR A 52 9.90 17.13 4.50
N GLN A 53 10.68 17.52 5.49
CA GLN A 53 10.18 18.14 6.72
C GLN A 53 9.91 19.63 6.54
N ASN A 54 10.65 20.28 5.64
CA ASN A 54 10.59 21.72 5.44
C ASN A 54 10.24 22.07 4.00
N TYR A 55 9.27 22.97 3.85
CA TYR A 55 8.84 23.49 2.56
C TYR A 55 8.88 25.01 2.54
N TYR A 56 9.06 25.57 1.34
CA TYR A 56 8.89 26.97 1.05
C TYR A 56 7.78 27.15 0.02
N GLN A 57 7.02 28.23 0.18
CA GLN A 57 6.04 28.60 -0.81
C GLN A 57 6.66 29.39 -1.95
N LYS A 58 6.09 29.26 -3.14
CA LYS A 58 6.43 30.06 -4.32
C LYS A 58 5.14 30.54 -4.98
N SER A 59 4.92 31.85 -5.02
CA SER A 59 3.85 32.43 -5.81
C SER A 59 4.29 32.54 -7.27
N LEU A 60 3.45 32.06 -8.18
CA LEU A 60 3.58 32.33 -9.61
C LEU A 60 2.98 33.71 -9.93
N ARG A 61 3.36 34.24 -11.09
CA ARG A 61 2.81 35.51 -11.57
C ARG A 61 1.32 35.37 -11.90
N PRO A 62 0.53 36.45 -11.74
CA PRO A 62 -0.83 36.52 -12.26
C PRO A 62 -0.93 36.08 -13.72
N THR A 63 -1.88 35.21 -14.01
CA THR A 63 -2.21 34.81 -15.39
C THR A 63 -3.70 34.99 -15.64
N ARG A 64 -4.05 35.22 -16.90
CA ARG A 64 -5.45 35.37 -17.29
C ARG A 64 -6.12 34.00 -17.33
N LEU A 65 -7.16 33.79 -16.53
CA LEU A 65 -7.97 32.57 -16.58
C LEU A 65 -9.08 32.71 -17.65
N ASN A 66 -9.79 33.85 -17.66
CA ASN A 66 -10.77 34.17 -18.69
C ASN A 66 -10.86 35.69 -18.92
N ARG A 67 -11.93 36.20 -19.56
CA ARG A 67 -12.08 37.64 -19.83
C ARG A 67 -12.15 38.50 -18.56
N ASN A 68 -12.75 37.98 -17.50
CA ASN A 68 -13.09 38.74 -16.30
C ASN A 68 -12.33 38.28 -15.06
N THR A 69 -11.62 37.14 -15.10
CA THR A 69 -10.87 36.62 -13.96
C THR A 69 -9.42 36.33 -14.30
N LYS A 70 -8.58 36.47 -13.27
CA LYS A 70 -7.18 36.07 -13.25
C LYS A 70 -6.98 34.97 -12.21
N VAL A 71 -5.83 34.32 -12.30
CA VAL A 71 -5.42 33.27 -11.39
C VAL A 71 -3.97 33.48 -10.98
N ILE A 72 -3.69 33.27 -9.70
CA ILE A 72 -2.35 33.09 -9.14
C ILE A 72 -2.28 31.68 -8.57
N TRP A 73 -1.14 31.02 -8.77
CA TRP A 73 -0.84 29.74 -8.14
C TRP A 73 0.21 29.94 -7.06
N VAL A 74 -0.02 29.40 -5.88
CA VAL A 74 0.97 29.30 -4.82
C VAL A 74 1.35 27.84 -4.68
N THR A 75 2.60 27.48 -4.95
CA THR A 75 3.08 26.10 -4.85
C THR A 75 3.93 25.92 -3.60
N LEU A 76 3.84 24.76 -2.97
CA LEU A 76 4.66 24.41 -1.81
C LEU A 76 5.73 23.41 -2.25
N ASN A 77 7.01 23.78 -2.10
CA ASN A 77 8.17 23.06 -2.64
C ASN A 77 9.17 22.74 -1.52
N PRO A 78 9.93 21.64 -1.58
CA PRO A 78 10.90 21.30 -0.54
C PRO A 78 11.99 22.37 -0.40
N SER A 79 12.21 22.88 0.81
CA SER A 79 13.23 23.92 1.08
C SER A 79 14.64 23.47 0.73
N ILE A 80 14.91 22.17 0.88
CA ILE A 80 16.21 21.57 0.55
C ILE A 80 16.54 21.59 -0.95
N ARG A 81 15.56 21.94 -1.80
CA ARG A 81 15.72 22.09 -3.26
C ARG A 81 15.62 23.53 -3.73
N LYS A 82 15.58 24.50 -2.80
CA LYS A 82 15.33 25.91 -3.13
C LYS A 82 16.48 26.55 -3.90
N ASP A 83 17.71 26.39 -3.38
CA ASP A 83 18.89 27.11 -3.87
C ASP A 83 19.85 26.18 -4.63
N ASN A 84 20.07 24.95 -4.14
CA ASN A 84 20.75 23.89 -4.85
C ASN A 84 20.13 22.52 -4.50
N ASN A 85 20.47 21.47 -5.24
CA ASN A 85 19.99 20.11 -5.01
C ASN A 85 21.07 19.21 -4.40
N GLU A 86 22.19 19.77 -3.92
CA GLU A 86 23.36 19.00 -3.47
C GLU A 86 22.99 18.09 -2.31
N ILE A 87 22.34 18.63 -1.27
CA ILE A 87 21.93 17.85 -0.10
C ILE A 87 20.99 16.70 -0.49
N TYR A 88 20.11 16.93 -1.47
CA TYR A 88 19.24 15.88 -1.99
C TYR A 88 20.04 14.77 -2.70
N TYR A 89 20.99 15.11 -3.58
CA TYR A 89 21.80 14.11 -4.27
C TYR A 89 22.78 13.40 -3.35
N ASP A 90 23.35 14.09 -2.36
CA ASP A 90 24.19 13.51 -1.32
C ASP A 90 23.38 12.50 -0.50
N PHE A 91 22.14 12.82 -0.13
CA PHE A 91 21.24 11.87 0.52
C PHE A 91 21.02 10.62 -0.33
N LEU A 92 20.75 10.77 -1.63
CA LEU A 92 20.59 9.61 -2.52
C LEU A 92 21.84 8.72 -2.55
N ASN A 93 23.02 9.34 -2.69
CA ASN A 93 24.28 8.62 -2.85
C ASN A 93 24.74 7.98 -1.54
N ASN A 94 24.60 8.67 -0.40
CA ASN A 94 25.09 8.20 0.90
C ASN A 94 24.29 7.01 1.42
N TYR A 95 23.01 6.92 1.06
CA TYR A 95 22.10 5.89 1.54
C TYR A 95 21.64 4.90 0.45
N ASP A 96 22.24 4.95 -0.75
CA ASP A 96 21.87 4.12 -1.91
C ASP A 96 20.35 4.16 -2.22
N VAL A 97 19.76 5.35 -2.14
CA VAL A 97 18.32 5.56 -2.30
C VAL A 97 17.97 5.79 -3.76
N VAL A 98 16.94 5.08 -4.24
CA VAL A 98 16.30 5.32 -5.53
C VAL A 98 14.97 6.04 -5.32
N ASP A 99 14.94 7.34 -5.59
CA ASP A 99 13.70 8.13 -5.48
C ASP A 99 12.63 7.66 -6.47
N ALA A 100 11.46 7.26 -5.95
CA ALA A 100 10.31 6.89 -6.76
C ALA A 100 9.64 8.08 -7.47
N LYS A 101 9.96 9.32 -7.07
CA LYS A 101 9.45 10.59 -7.62
C LYS A 101 7.92 10.69 -7.56
N ILE A 102 7.35 10.22 -6.45
CA ILE A 102 5.92 10.28 -6.16
C ILE A 102 5.66 11.10 -4.90
N ASN A 103 4.51 11.79 -4.86
CA ASN A 103 3.99 12.38 -3.64
C ASN A 103 3.03 11.37 -2.99
N LEU A 104 3.56 10.39 -2.26
CA LEU A 104 2.72 9.46 -1.50
C LEU A 104 2.24 10.18 -0.23
N LEU A 105 0.96 10.53 -0.13
CA LEU A 105 0.40 11.28 0.99
C LEU A 105 -0.76 10.51 1.61
N PRO A 106 -0.93 10.55 2.94
CA PRO A 106 -2.06 9.88 3.58
C PRO A 106 -3.37 10.59 3.20
N GLU A 107 -4.48 9.85 3.19
CA GLU A 107 -5.78 10.35 2.71
C GLU A 107 -6.30 11.58 3.47
N ASP A 108 -5.91 11.73 4.73
CA ASP A 108 -6.23 12.82 5.64
C ASP A 108 -5.22 13.98 5.60
N ALA A 109 -4.26 13.94 4.68
CA ALA A 109 -3.31 15.04 4.50
C ALA A 109 -4.06 16.34 4.16
N LYS A 110 -3.71 17.42 4.87
CA LYS A 110 -4.22 18.76 4.62
C LYS A 110 -3.30 19.47 3.64
N LEU A 111 -3.79 19.68 2.43
CA LEU A 111 -2.96 20.14 1.31
C LEU A 111 -3.20 21.61 0.99
N CYS A 112 -2.17 22.43 1.21
CA CYS A 112 -2.16 23.85 0.85
C CYS A 112 -3.44 24.58 1.28
N GLU A 113 -3.88 24.35 2.51
CA GLU A 113 -5.03 25.07 3.08
C GLU A 113 -4.67 26.55 3.16
N PRO A 114 -5.56 27.46 2.71
CA PRO A 114 -5.30 28.89 2.79
C PRO A 114 -5.21 29.32 4.26
N SER A 115 -4.21 30.12 4.59
CA SER A 115 -4.12 30.76 5.90
C SER A 115 -5.27 31.75 6.11
N GLU A 116 -5.66 31.99 7.36
CA GLU A 116 -6.66 33.02 7.70
C GLU A 116 -6.25 34.41 7.19
N ALA A 117 -4.96 34.76 7.29
CA ALA A 117 -4.44 36.03 6.80
C ALA A 117 -4.61 36.19 5.28
N LEU A 118 -4.46 35.11 4.50
CA LEU A 118 -4.73 35.14 3.07
C LEU A 118 -6.21 35.38 2.78
N VAL A 119 -7.10 34.70 3.50
CA VAL A 119 -8.55 34.87 3.32
C VAL A 119 -8.96 36.32 3.61
N GLN A 120 -8.52 36.86 4.74
CA GLN A 120 -8.78 38.26 5.12
C GLN A 120 -8.24 39.25 4.07
N GLU A 121 -7.03 39.02 3.55
CA GLU A 121 -6.45 39.90 2.52
C GLU A 121 -7.24 39.83 1.20
N LEU A 122 -7.69 38.63 0.81
CA LEU A 122 -8.51 38.47 -0.39
C LEU A 122 -9.89 39.12 -0.26
N GLU A 123 -10.53 39.03 0.90
CA GLU A 123 -11.79 39.72 1.18
C GLU A 123 -11.63 41.25 1.19
N ARG A 124 -10.49 41.73 1.70
CA ARG A 124 -10.14 43.15 1.67
C ARG A 124 -9.96 43.65 0.24
N LEU A 125 -9.23 42.90 -0.59
CA LEU A 125 -8.88 43.31 -1.96
C LEU A 125 -10.00 43.08 -2.99
N TYR A 126 -10.77 42.00 -2.85
CA TYR A 126 -11.71 41.53 -3.86
C TYR A 126 -13.06 41.12 -3.27
N THR A 127 -14.14 41.64 -3.85
CA THR A 127 -15.52 41.31 -3.43
C THR A 127 -15.87 39.83 -3.66
N VAL A 128 -15.23 39.19 -4.64
CA VAL A 128 -15.44 37.78 -4.98
C VAL A 128 -14.09 37.16 -5.25
N HIS A 129 -13.82 36.00 -4.67
CA HIS A 129 -12.64 35.20 -4.95
C HIS A 129 -12.99 33.70 -4.79
N LYS A 130 -12.16 32.83 -5.36
CA LYS A 130 -12.28 31.38 -5.19
C LYS A 130 -10.91 30.78 -4.92
N LEU A 131 -10.87 29.87 -3.96
CA LEU A 131 -9.69 29.11 -3.56
C LEU A 131 -9.90 27.63 -3.89
N GLU A 132 -8.93 27.00 -4.55
CA GLU A 132 -8.95 25.58 -4.87
C GLU A 132 -7.57 24.97 -4.56
N SER A 133 -7.52 23.98 -3.67
CA SER A 133 -6.29 23.25 -3.34
C SER A 133 -6.15 22.00 -4.19
N PHE A 134 -4.92 21.69 -4.61
CA PHE A 134 -4.59 20.53 -5.42
C PHE A 134 -3.31 19.86 -4.92
N ILE A 135 -3.20 18.56 -5.18
CA ILE A 135 -1.92 17.85 -5.12
C ILE A 135 -0.94 18.47 -6.13
N GLY A 136 0.30 18.67 -5.69
CA GLY A 136 1.38 19.21 -6.49
C GLY A 136 2.02 18.14 -7.38
N GLY A 137 2.76 18.59 -8.39
CA GLY A 137 3.63 17.68 -9.15
C GLY A 137 4.96 17.54 -8.42
N TYR A 138 5.46 16.31 -8.27
CA TYR A 138 6.73 16.04 -7.58
C TYR A 138 7.87 16.92 -8.16
N PRO A 139 8.69 17.58 -7.32
CA PRO A 139 8.77 17.45 -5.87
C PRO A 139 7.85 18.40 -5.08
N SER A 140 7.02 19.21 -5.74
CA SER A 140 6.06 20.07 -5.05
C SER A 140 4.93 19.22 -4.46
N VAL A 141 4.63 19.40 -3.17
CA VAL A 141 3.65 18.58 -2.45
C VAL A 141 2.22 19.00 -2.72
N CYS A 142 1.96 20.31 -2.82
CA CYS A 142 0.64 20.85 -3.08
C CYS A 142 0.71 22.21 -3.79
N LYS A 143 -0.43 22.65 -4.33
CA LYS A 143 -0.61 23.97 -4.91
C LYS A 143 -1.99 24.54 -4.56
N LEU A 144 -2.03 25.81 -4.19
CA LEU A 144 -3.26 26.59 -4.02
C LEU A 144 -3.48 27.45 -5.25
N LYS A 145 -4.70 27.40 -5.79
CA LYS A 145 -5.16 28.24 -6.89
C LYS A 145 -6.04 29.34 -6.34
N ILE A 146 -5.66 30.58 -6.62
CA ILE A 146 -6.38 31.78 -6.20
C ILE A 146 -6.98 32.42 -7.43
N ILE A 147 -8.30 32.37 -7.57
CA ILE A 147 -9.05 32.98 -8.67
C ILE A 147 -9.69 34.26 -8.15
N TYR A 148 -9.47 35.36 -8.87
CA TYR A 148 -9.99 36.68 -8.50
C TYR A 148 -10.39 37.47 -9.76
N PRO A 149 -11.28 38.45 -9.63
CA PRO A 149 -11.73 39.24 -10.77
C PRO A 149 -10.65 40.23 -11.21
N LYS A 150 -10.68 40.61 -12.48
CA LYS A 150 -9.79 41.62 -13.04
C LYS A 150 -10.06 42.99 -12.38
N GLU A 151 -9.02 43.83 -12.28
CA GLU A 151 -8.99 45.14 -11.59
C GLU A 151 -10.27 45.99 -11.67
N GLN A 152 -10.94 46.04 -12.83
CA GLN A 152 -12.20 46.79 -13.01
C GLN A 152 -13.39 46.31 -12.15
N PHE A 153 -13.23 45.17 -11.47
CA PHE A 153 -14.20 44.53 -10.58
C PHE A 153 -13.61 44.21 -9.20
N ALA A 154 -12.43 44.76 -8.88
CA ALA A 154 -11.91 44.73 -7.51
C ALA A 154 -12.70 45.71 -6.63
N ASN A 155 -12.52 45.65 -5.30
CA ASN A 155 -13.17 46.60 -4.39
C ASN A 155 -12.78 48.03 -4.82
N SER A 156 -13.79 48.81 -5.24
CA SER A 156 -13.64 49.99 -6.10
C SER A 156 -12.86 51.17 -5.50
N GLY A 157 -12.42 51.07 -4.24
CA GLY A 157 -11.59 52.05 -3.55
C GLY A 157 -10.12 51.67 -3.38
N ILE A 158 -9.67 50.50 -3.85
CA ILE A 158 -8.28 50.04 -3.66
C ILE A 158 -7.50 50.19 -4.96
N GLU A 159 -6.43 50.98 -4.90
CA GLU A 159 -5.49 51.14 -6.02
C GLU A 159 -4.55 49.92 -6.13
N HIS A 160 -4.32 49.44 -7.35
CA HIS A 160 -3.41 48.33 -7.66
C HIS A 160 -3.60 47.05 -6.80
N PRO A 161 -4.84 46.52 -6.65
CA PRO A 161 -5.12 45.39 -5.75
C PRO A 161 -4.35 44.12 -6.12
N GLU A 162 -4.06 43.90 -7.41
CA GLU A 162 -3.26 42.75 -7.85
C GLU A 162 -1.80 42.83 -7.40
N GLN A 163 -1.22 44.03 -7.44
CA GLN A 163 0.14 44.23 -6.96
C GLN A 163 0.21 44.01 -5.45
N GLN A 164 -0.74 44.55 -4.69
CA GLN A 164 -0.84 44.31 -3.25
C GLN A 164 -0.98 42.82 -2.92
N LEU A 165 -1.83 42.08 -3.66
CA LEU A 165 -1.96 40.64 -3.48
C LEU A 165 -0.63 39.92 -3.74
N VAL A 166 0.07 40.23 -4.84
CA VAL A 166 1.35 39.59 -5.16
C VAL A 166 2.41 39.89 -4.10
N GLU A 167 2.50 41.12 -3.62
CA GLU A 167 3.42 41.50 -2.54
C GLU A 167 3.10 40.76 -1.24
N PHE A 168 1.80 40.65 -0.89
CA PHE A 168 1.34 39.90 0.27
C PHE A 168 1.71 38.41 0.18
N LEU A 169 1.44 37.76 -0.96
CA LEU A 169 1.77 36.36 -1.20
C LEU A 169 3.27 36.08 -1.16
N ASN A 170 4.11 37.04 -1.53
CA ASN A 170 5.57 36.87 -1.49
C ASN A 170 6.17 37.13 -0.10
N SER A 171 5.46 37.87 0.76
CA SER A 171 5.99 38.32 2.06
C SER A 171 5.45 37.52 3.25
N ASN A 172 4.36 36.77 3.07
CA ASN A 172 3.68 36.04 4.14
C ASN A 172 3.61 34.55 3.84
N GLN A 173 3.58 33.71 4.87
CA GLN A 173 3.20 32.31 4.69
C GLN A 173 1.68 32.21 4.55
N VAL A 174 1.22 31.86 3.36
CA VAL A 174 -0.21 31.95 2.98
C VAL A 174 -0.88 30.59 2.77
N VAL A 175 -0.09 29.51 2.79
CA VAL A 175 -0.54 28.14 2.67
C VAL A 175 -0.03 27.29 3.84
N ASN A 176 -0.90 26.42 4.35
CA ASN A 176 -0.60 25.44 5.36
C ASN A 176 -0.58 24.03 4.75
N PHE A 177 0.35 23.20 5.22
CA PHE A 177 0.44 21.79 4.85
C PHE A 177 0.67 20.97 6.10
N HIS A 178 -0.11 19.90 6.26
CA HIS A 178 0.02 18.95 7.35
C HIS A 178 -0.20 17.54 6.81
N ALA A 179 0.73 16.63 7.10
CA ALA A 179 0.61 15.22 6.78
C ALA A 179 1.39 14.41 7.82
N ASP A 180 0.70 13.48 8.49
CA ASP A 180 1.34 12.60 9.45
C ASP A 180 1.78 11.31 8.74
N ILE A 181 3.04 11.28 8.32
CA ILE A 181 3.62 10.16 7.54
C ILE A 181 3.92 8.95 8.43
N ALA A 182 4.42 9.17 9.65
CA ALA A 182 4.90 8.11 10.54
C ALA A 182 3.81 7.52 11.46
N SER A 183 2.58 8.07 11.46
CA SER A 183 1.51 7.66 12.38
C SER A 183 0.54 6.61 11.83
N LYS A 184 0.74 6.13 10.58
CA LYS A 184 -0.17 5.17 9.92
C LYS A 184 0.44 3.79 9.69
N VAL A 185 1.17 3.31 10.70
CA VAL A 185 1.30 1.88 10.94
C VAL A 185 0.82 1.65 12.36
N ASP A 186 -0.50 1.66 12.57
CA ASP A 186 -0.99 0.77 13.62
C ASP A 186 -0.49 -0.61 13.22
N PRO A 187 0.29 -1.32 14.07
CA PRO A 187 0.68 -2.67 13.75
C PRO A 187 -0.61 -3.43 13.45
N ILE A 188 -0.68 -4.07 12.27
CA ILE A 188 -1.79 -4.93 11.90
C ILE A 188 -1.91 -5.97 13.02
N THR A 189 -2.87 -5.76 13.93
CA THR A 189 -2.97 -6.56 15.15
C THR A 189 -3.94 -7.69 14.88
N ILE A 190 -3.47 -8.72 14.20
CA ILE A 190 -4.24 -9.96 14.08
C ILE A 190 -4.17 -10.66 15.44
N SER A 191 -5.31 -10.91 16.08
CA SER A 191 -5.33 -11.69 17.32
C SER A 191 -5.17 -13.18 17.01
N GLN A 192 -3.98 -13.53 16.52
CA GLN A 192 -3.62 -14.89 16.13
C GLN A 192 -3.88 -15.91 17.25
N PRO A 193 -3.56 -15.65 18.54
CA PRO A 193 -3.91 -16.56 19.63
C PRO A 193 -5.41 -16.83 19.74
N ASP A 194 -6.26 -15.81 19.60
CA ASP A 194 -7.71 -15.96 19.71
C ASP A 194 -8.29 -16.71 18.51
N ILE A 195 -7.83 -16.40 17.29
CA ILE A 195 -8.23 -17.09 16.07
C ILE A 195 -7.88 -18.58 16.18
N ILE A 196 -6.65 -18.90 16.58
CA ILE A 196 -6.20 -20.28 16.79
C ILE A 196 -7.03 -20.97 17.87
N SER A 197 -7.28 -20.29 19.00
CA SER A 197 -8.09 -20.86 20.08
C SER A 197 -9.51 -21.19 19.64
N ILE A 198 -10.13 -20.35 18.81
CA ILE A 198 -11.48 -20.61 18.28
C ILE A 198 -11.45 -21.79 17.32
N LEU A 199 -10.51 -21.80 16.37
CA LEU A 199 -10.38 -22.90 15.41
C LEU A 199 -10.04 -24.24 16.09
N ALA A 200 -9.24 -24.24 17.15
CA ALA A 200 -8.95 -25.43 17.94
C ALA A 200 -10.17 -25.91 18.73
N LYS A 201 -10.91 -24.98 19.35
CA LYS A 201 -12.17 -25.30 20.07
C LYS A 201 -13.22 -25.90 19.13
N ASP A 202 -13.27 -25.45 17.89
CA ASP A 202 -14.18 -25.94 16.86
C ASP A 202 -13.70 -27.25 16.19
N ASN A 203 -12.61 -27.87 16.69
CA ASN A 203 -11.97 -29.07 16.15
C ASN A 203 -11.49 -28.92 14.70
N ILE A 204 -11.21 -27.69 14.26
CA ILE A 204 -10.63 -27.40 12.94
C ILE A 204 -9.12 -27.56 12.98
N LEU A 205 -8.50 -27.23 14.12
CA LEU A 205 -7.08 -27.37 14.38
C LEU A 205 -6.82 -28.31 15.57
N THR A 206 -5.82 -29.17 15.43
CA THR A 206 -5.29 -30.01 16.50
C THR A 206 -3.82 -29.69 16.68
N PHE A 207 -3.40 -29.37 17.91
CA PHE A 207 -1.99 -29.11 18.21
C PHE A 207 -1.22 -30.43 18.37
N ASP A 208 -0.16 -30.60 17.58
CA ASP A 208 0.81 -31.68 17.73
C ASP A 208 1.93 -31.20 18.66
N GLU A 209 1.92 -31.71 19.90
CA GLU A 209 2.91 -31.34 20.92
C GLU A 209 4.33 -31.77 20.57
N GLU A 210 4.51 -32.86 19.82
CA GLU A 210 5.83 -33.38 19.45
C GLU A 210 6.47 -32.52 18.36
N LYS A 211 5.67 -32.07 17.39
CA LYS A 211 6.14 -31.24 16.27
C LYS A 211 6.02 -29.74 16.52
N GLN A 212 5.35 -29.34 17.60
CA GLN A 212 5.05 -27.94 17.91
C GLN A 212 4.31 -27.23 16.75
N THR A 213 3.40 -27.95 16.09
CA THR A 213 2.67 -27.46 14.91
C THR A 213 1.18 -27.74 15.02
N TYR A 214 0.35 -26.93 14.37
CA TYR A 214 -1.07 -27.23 14.23
C TYR A 214 -1.33 -28.08 13.00
N SER A 215 -2.19 -29.08 13.15
CA SER A 215 -2.65 -29.96 12.08
C SER A 215 -4.14 -29.81 11.85
N GLY A 216 -4.59 -30.04 10.63
CA GLY A 216 -6.01 -29.91 10.28
C GLY A 216 -6.27 -30.19 8.80
N LYS A 217 -7.56 -30.27 8.46
CA LYS A 217 -8.00 -30.37 7.07
C LYS A 217 -7.95 -28.99 6.44
N LEU A 218 -7.18 -28.84 5.36
CA LEU A 218 -7.01 -27.56 4.68
C LEU A 218 -8.34 -26.89 4.28
N PRO A 219 -9.32 -27.61 3.68
CA PRO A 219 -10.62 -27.01 3.35
C PRO A 219 -11.36 -26.46 4.57
N ASP A 220 -11.36 -27.21 5.67
CA ASP A 220 -12.06 -26.85 6.90
C ASP A 220 -11.39 -25.65 7.58
N PHE A 221 -10.06 -25.60 7.56
CA PHE A 221 -9.27 -24.46 8.05
C PHE A 221 -9.54 -23.17 7.25
N LEU A 222 -9.45 -23.24 5.91
CA LEU A 222 -9.68 -22.07 5.06
C LEU A 222 -11.12 -21.55 5.17
N TYR A 223 -12.10 -22.46 5.14
CA TYR A 223 -13.51 -22.08 5.26
C TYR A 223 -13.82 -21.48 6.64
N SER A 224 -13.37 -22.13 7.72
CA SER A 224 -13.68 -21.69 9.07
C SER A 224 -12.96 -20.39 9.44
N SER A 225 -11.72 -20.21 9.02
CA SER A 225 -10.98 -18.95 9.22
C SER A 225 -11.62 -17.78 8.45
N LEU A 226 -12.09 -18.01 7.22
CA LEU A 226 -12.81 -17.00 6.45
C LEU A 226 -14.17 -16.66 7.09
N LYS A 227 -14.89 -17.67 7.56
CA LYS A 227 -16.13 -17.49 8.32
C LYS A 227 -15.90 -16.69 9.60
N LEU A 228 -14.77 -16.88 10.28
CA LEU A 228 -14.39 -16.08 11.44
C LEU A 228 -14.08 -14.63 11.06
N ALA A 229 -13.39 -14.39 9.95
CA ALA A 229 -13.11 -13.04 9.45
C ALA A 229 -14.40 -12.28 9.15
N ILE A 230 -15.40 -12.94 8.55
CA ILE A 230 -16.70 -12.33 8.23
C ILE A 230 -17.52 -12.04 9.49
N ASN A 231 -17.60 -13.00 10.43
CA ASN A 231 -18.50 -12.88 11.59
C ASN A 231 -17.88 -12.10 12.76
N ASN A 232 -16.54 -12.08 12.86
CA ASN A 232 -15.80 -11.43 13.93
C ASN A 232 -14.61 -10.62 13.35
N PRO A 233 -14.88 -9.59 12.53
CA PRO A 233 -13.83 -8.81 11.84
C PRO A 233 -12.84 -8.15 12.81
N THR A 234 -13.23 -7.90 14.05
CA THR A 234 -12.37 -7.34 15.09
C THR A 234 -11.19 -8.24 15.46
N LEU A 235 -11.27 -9.57 15.24
CA LEU A 235 -10.12 -10.48 15.41
C LEU A 235 -8.99 -10.23 14.40
N PHE A 236 -9.34 -9.57 13.29
CA PHE A 236 -8.43 -9.17 12.22
C PHE A 236 -8.17 -7.64 12.25
N SER A 237 -8.59 -6.96 13.32
CA SER A 237 -8.29 -5.55 13.65
C SER A 237 -8.75 -4.49 12.63
N THR A 238 -10.00 -4.56 12.15
CA THR A 238 -10.49 -3.67 11.08
C THR A 238 -11.93 -3.21 11.25
N ALA A 239 -12.26 -2.07 10.63
CA ALA A 239 -13.60 -1.47 10.59
C ALA A 239 -14.31 -1.64 9.23
N THR A 240 -13.62 -2.15 8.20
CA THR A 240 -14.13 -2.28 6.83
C THR A 240 -13.95 -3.69 6.27
N ASP A 241 -14.80 -4.10 5.33
CA ASP A 241 -14.78 -5.44 4.73
C ASP A 241 -13.51 -5.71 3.91
N GLN A 242 -13.02 -4.70 3.20
CA GLN A 242 -11.83 -4.82 2.35
C GLN A 242 -10.57 -5.10 3.19
N GLN A 243 -10.37 -4.36 4.29
CA GLN A 243 -9.22 -4.57 5.16
C GLN A 243 -9.31 -5.93 5.89
N THR A 244 -10.51 -6.36 6.28
CA THR A 244 -10.74 -7.68 6.87
C THR A 244 -10.27 -8.80 5.94
N LYS A 245 -10.56 -8.67 4.62
CA LYS A 245 -10.12 -9.62 3.61
C LYS A 245 -8.60 -9.66 3.47
N GLU A 246 -7.95 -8.50 3.38
CA GLU A 246 -6.49 -8.39 3.26
C GLU A 246 -5.77 -8.98 4.49
N HIS A 247 -6.26 -8.69 5.70
CA HIS A 247 -5.70 -9.22 6.94
C HIS A 247 -5.97 -10.72 7.12
N TRP A 248 -7.11 -11.24 6.66
CA TRP A 248 -7.35 -12.68 6.61
C TRP A 248 -6.35 -13.38 5.67
N GLN A 249 -6.10 -12.83 4.48
CA GLN A 249 -5.08 -13.37 3.57
C GLN A 249 -3.69 -13.39 4.23
N LEU A 250 -3.33 -12.31 4.93
CA LEU A 250 -2.06 -12.23 5.66
C LEU A 250 -1.98 -13.30 6.77
N PHE A 251 -3.05 -13.54 7.52
CA PHE A 251 -3.11 -14.62 8.50
C PHE A 251 -2.88 -15.99 7.86
N ILE A 252 -3.60 -16.31 6.77
CA ILE A 252 -3.50 -17.62 6.10
C ILE A 252 -2.12 -17.86 5.51
N ASN A 253 -1.53 -16.84 4.89
CA ASN A 253 -0.21 -16.97 4.25
C ASN A 253 0.93 -17.18 5.27
N ASN A 254 0.75 -16.71 6.51
CA ASN A 254 1.74 -16.84 7.57
C ASN A 254 1.45 -18.00 8.53
N PHE A 255 0.30 -18.66 8.42
CA PHE A 255 -0.06 -19.76 9.31
C PHE A 255 0.52 -21.10 8.82
N ASN A 256 1.39 -21.70 9.64
CA ASN A 256 1.99 -22.99 9.33
C ASN A 256 1.05 -24.16 9.70
N LEU A 257 0.23 -24.60 8.74
CA LEU A 257 -0.67 -25.74 8.90
C LEU A 257 -0.04 -27.04 8.38
N GLN A 258 0.00 -28.06 9.23
CA GLN A 258 0.26 -29.44 8.81
C GLN A 258 -1.04 -30.07 8.25
N VAL A 259 -1.12 -30.20 6.92
CA VAL A 259 -2.33 -30.70 6.26
C VAL A 259 -2.53 -32.20 6.50
N ILE A 260 -3.72 -32.58 6.96
CA ILE A 260 -4.16 -33.97 7.06
C ILE A 260 -4.96 -34.31 5.80
N ASN A 261 -4.44 -35.20 4.96
CA ASN A 261 -5.19 -35.75 3.84
C ASN A 261 -6.18 -36.79 4.36
N GLN A 262 -7.41 -36.81 3.82
CA GLN A 262 -8.40 -37.81 4.19
C GLN A 262 -7.83 -39.21 3.99
N ASP A 263 -7.85 -40.03 5.05
CA ASP A 263 -7.67 -41.47 4.91
C ASP A 263 -8.69 -42.01 3.92
N LYS A 264 -8.21 -42.80 2.95
CA LYS A 264 -9.01 -43.76 2.19
C LYS A 264 -9.89 -44.55 3.18
N PRO A 265 -11.15 -44.86 2.85
CA PRO A 265 -11.91 -45.81 3.66
C PRO A 265 -11.15 -47.14 3.76
N SER A 266 -11.03 -47.67 4.98
CA SER A 266 -10.42 -48.97 5.27
C SER A 266 -11.11 -50.06 4.45
N PRO A 267 -10.39 -50.93 3.71
CA PRO A 267 -10.97 -52.11 3.09
C PRO A 267 -11.03 -53.23 4.13
N ASP A 268 -11.87 -53.08 5.16
CA ASP A 268 -12.24 -54.18 6.05
C ASP A 268 -13.74 -54.45 5.93
N GLU A 269 -14.11 -55.03 4.79
CA GLU A 269 -15.25 -55.94 4.69
C GLU A 269 -15.08 -56.77 3.41
N GLU A 270 -14.20 -57.76 3.44
CA GLU A 270 -14.46 -59.00 2.72
C GLU A 270 -13.76 -60.20 3.36
N VAL A 271 -14.55 -61.25 3.46
CA VAL A 271 -14.33 -62.48 4.21
C VAL A 271 -13.22 -63.33 3.59
N ASN A 272 -12.39 -63.92 4.47
CA ASN A 272 -11.53 -65.10 4.30
C ASN A 272 -11.40 -65.73 2.90
N SER A 273 -10.16 -65.89 2.43
CA SER A 273 -9.55 -67.23 2.23
C SER A 273 -8.11 -67.17 1.67
N ASN A 274 -7.18 -67.79 2.41
CA ASN A 274 -6.10 -68.67 1.97
C ASN A 274 -4.81 -68.13 1.28
N THR A 275 -3.69 -68.30 2.02
CA THR A 275 -2.48 -69.10 1.65
C THR A 275 -1.21 -68.38 1.13
N THR A 276 -0.27 -68.16 2.07
CA THR A 276 1.15 -68.66 2.13
C THR A 276 2.31 -68.04 1.31
N GLU A 277 3.38 -67.68 2.07
CA GLU A 277 4.86 -67.59 1.82
C GLU A 277 5.38 -66.68 0.67
N GLU A 278 6.52 -65.99 0.70
CA GLU A 278 7.69 -65.87 1.60
C GLU A 278 8.55 -64.63 1.16
N THR A 279 9.55 -64.28 1.98
CA THR A 279 10.83 -63.57 1.70
C THR A 279 11.00 -62.04 1.89
N GLU A 280 12.08 -61.74 2.61
CA GLU A 280 12.65 -60.46 3.06
C GLU A 280 13.15 -59.52 1.96
N THR A 281 13.19 -58.21 2.23
CA THR A 281 14.42 -57.40 2.12
C THR A 281 14.28 -56.04 2.81
N VAL A 282 15.30 -55.72 3.60
CA VAL A 282 15.55 -54.44 4.28
C VAL A 282 16.05 -53.41 3.27
N THR A 283 15.44 -52.23 3.22
CA THR A 283 16.08 -50.99 2.73
C THR A 283 15.56 -49.78 3.50
N GLU A 284 16.50 -48.93 3.91
CA GLU A 284 16.37 -47.73 4.74
C GLU A 284 15.33 -46.71 4.23
N PRO A 285 14.71 -45.90 5.11
CA PRO A 285 13.85 -44.81 4.67
C PRO A 285 14.69 -43.66 4.11
N VAL A 286 14.59 -43.44 2.80
CA VAL A 286 15.08 -42.23 2.15
C VAL A 286 14.20 -41.05 2.59
N THR A 287 14.78 -40.18 3.41
CA THR A 287 14.27 -38.86 3.78
C THR A 287 14.07 -38.03 2.52
N ILE A 288 12.81 -37.75 2.16
CA ILE A 288 12.49 -36.72 1.17
C ILE A 288 12.15 -35.43 1.95
N PRO A 289 12.83 -34.31 1.71
CA PRO A 289 12.52 -33.05 2.37
C PRO A 289 11.16 -32.53 1.86
N ASN A 290 10.26 -32.21 2.79
CA ASN A 290 9.00 -31.51 2.54
C ASN A 290 9.29 -30.18 1.82
N LYS A 291 9.02 -30.16 0.52
CA LYS A 291 9.06 -28.95 -0.29
C LYS A 291 7.77 -28.17 -0.05
N LEU A 292 7.92 -26.91 0.37
CA LEU A 292 6.88 -25.90 0.51
C LEU A 292 5.92 -25.93 -0.69
N VAL A 293 4.62 -26.07 -0.40
CA VAL A 293 3.57 -25.77 -1.38
C VAL A 293 3.31 -24.27 -1.29
N GLU A 294 3.79 -23.51 -2.29
CA GLU A 294 3.33 -22.14 -2.51
C GLU A 294 1.86 -22.18 -2.98
N PHE A 295 0.99 -21.42 -2.31
CA PHE A 295 -0.41 -21.28 -2.70
C PHE A 295 -0.62 -19.89 -3.31
N ASN A 296 -1.00 -19.85 -4.59
CA ASN A 296 -1.52 -18.63 -5.23
C ASN A 296 -3.04 -18.69 -5.23
N VAL A 297 -3.69 -17.78 -4.48
CA VAL A 297 -5.14 -17.59 -4.54
C VAL A 297 -5.42 -16.36 -5.39
N GLU A 298 -5.86 -16.57 -6.63
CA GLU A 298 -6.25 -15.50 -7.56
C GLU A 298 -7.77 -15.31 -7.49
N ILE A 299 -8.24 -14.10 -7.15
CA ILE A 299 -9.67 -13.77 -7.09
C ILE A 299 -9.96 -12.73 -8.17
N ASP A 300 -10.61 -13.17 -9.25
CA ASP A 300 -10.97 -12.32 -10.38
C ASP A 300 -12.17 -11.42 -10.01
N GLN A 301 -12.07 -10.11 -10.26
CA GLN A 301 -13.02 -9.11 -9.76
C GLN A 301 -14.35 -9.02 -10.53
N GLU A 302 -14.53 -9.75 -11.63
CA GLU A 302 -15.76 -9.68 -12.44
C GLU A 302 -16.59 -10.96 -12.36
N THR A 303 -17.37 -11.10 -11.30
CA THR A 303 -18.78 -11.57 -11.25
C THR A 303 -19.10 -12.05 -9.84
N ALA A 304 -19.94 -11.29 -9.12
CA ALA A 304 -20.69 -11.85 -8.00
C ALA A 304 -21.43 -13.09 -8.52
N LEU A 305 -21.07 -14.28 -8.00
CA LEU A 305 -21.61 -15.64 -8.23
C LEU A 305 -20.65 -16.70 -8.81
N LYS A 306 -19.37 -16.45 -9.06
CA LYS A 306 -18.46 -17.56 -9.44
C LYS A 306 -17.76 -18.22 -8.24
N PRO A 307 -17.67 -19.57 -8.22
CA PRO A 307 -16.95 -20.28 -7.18
C PRO A 307 -15.45 -20.02 -7.23
N ILE A 308 -14.82 -19.89 -6.06
CA ILE A 308 -13.37 -19.82 -5.86
C ILE A 308 -12.80 -21.21 -6.22
N GLU A 309 -11.85 -21.24 -7.15
CA GLU A 309 -11.08 -22.45 -7.50
C GLU A 309 -9.73 -22.45 -6.78
N LEU A 310 -9.50 -23.47 -5.95
CA LEU A 310 -8.21 -23.72 -5.32
C LEU A 310 -7.56 -24.93 -6.00
N GLN A 311 -6.32 -24.75 -6.48
CA GLN A 311 -5.48 -25.86 -6.94
C GLN A 311 -4.41 -26.17 -5.90
N ALA A 312 -4.65 -27.23 -5.13
CA ALA A 312 -3.59 -27.96 -4.46
C ALA A 312 -3.30 -29.21 -5.30
N GLY A 313 -2.04 -29.62 -5.42
CA GLY A 313 -1.61 -30.75 -6.25
C GLY A 313 -2.60 -31.93 -6.22
N GLN A 314 -3.24 -32.16 -7.38
CA GLN A 314 -4.22 -33.22 -7.68
C GLN A 314 -5.62 -33.16 -7.04
N THR A 315 -6.04 -32.08 -6.38
CA THR A 315 -7.44 -31.96 -5.94
C THR A 315 -7.97 -30.54 -6.12
N THR A 316 -8.98 -30.38 -6.98
CA THR A 316 -9.70 -29.11 -7.18
C THR A 316 -10.94 -29.10 -6.30
N THR A 317 -11.01 -28.15 -5.37
CA THR A 317 -12.22 -27.90 -4.57
C THR A 317 -12.78 -26.53 -4.93
N ARG A 318 -14.09 -26.47 -5.20
CA ARG A 318 -14.81 -25.26 -5.62
C ARG A 318 -15.76 -24.80 -4.52
N PHE A 319 -15.72 -23.52 -4.16
CA PHE A 319 -16.63 -22.93 -3.16
C PHE A 319 -17.33 -21.69 -3.71
N SER A 320 -18.66 -21.62 -3.62
CA SER A 320 -19.42 -20.40 -3.96
C SER A 320 -19.74 -19.61 -2.69
N ILE A 321 -19.35 -18.33 -2.65
CA ILE A 321 -19.65 -17.42 -1.53
C ILE A 321 -20.10 -16.05 -2.10
N SER A 322 -21.19 -15.51 -1.58
CA SER A 322 -21.71 -14.18 -1.90
C SER A 322 -21.40 -13.19 -0.78
N PHE A 323 -20.90 -12.00 -1.15
CA PHE A 323 -20.82 -10.83 -0.26
C PHE A 323 -22.15 -10.07 -0.32
#